data_AF-A0A0T6AQG2-F1
#
_entry.id   AF-A0A0T6AQG2-F1
#
_cell.length_a   1.000
_cell.length_b   1.000
_cell.length_c   1.000
_cell.angle_alpha   90.00
_cell.angle_beta   90.00
_cell.angle_gamma   90.00
#
_symmetry.space_group_name_H-M   'P 1'
#
loop_
_entity.id
_entity.type
_entity.pdbx_description
1 polymer ?
#
loop_
_entity_poly.entity_id
_entity_poly.type
_entity_poly.pdbx_seq_one_letter_code
_entity_poly.pdbx_strand_id
1 'polypeptide(L)'
;MNERLWEIYEQICLVEMRGLDEFLRRVKGGEFGDFSRDDVIAFLREIEANMLDNIQTKAMEHHVYAEMAEEVSEQTQRMFDELIEEFERA
;
A
#
# COMPACT_ATOMS: atom_id res chain seq x y z
N MET A 1 -6.45 -8.42 -10.29
CA MET A 1 -5.98 -8.69 -8.92
C MET A 1 -4.89 -9.74 -8.99
N ASN A 2 -3.67 -9.39 -8.56
CA ASN A 2 -2.55 -10.33 -8.52
C ASN A 2 -2.51 -10.99 -7.14
N GLU A 3 -3.17 -12.14 -7.00
CA GLU A 3 -3.32 -12.86 -5.71
C GLU A 3 -1.98 -13.15 -5.05
N ARG A 4 -0.94 -13.39 -5.85
CA ARG A 4 0.40 -13.66 -5.34
C ARG A 4 1.05 -12.45 -4.67
N LEU A 5 0.84 -11.24 -5.22
CA LEU A 5 1.33 -10.01 -4.58
C LEU A 5 0.59 -9.75 -3.26
N TRP A 6 -0.71 -10.07 -3.19
CA TRP A 6 -1.50 -10.02 -1.95
C TRP A 6 -0.94 -10.95 -0.89
N GLU A 7 -0.70 -12.23 -1.20
CA GLU A 7 -0.12 -13.20 -0.25
C GLU A 7 1.23 -12.73 0.31
N ILE A 8 2.10 -12.19 -0.55
CA ILE A 8 3.41 -11.68 -0.15
C ILE A 8 3.24 -10.43 0.74
N TYR A 9 2.35 -9.51 0.38
CA TYR A 9 2.04 -8.34 1.18
C TYR A 9 1.49 -8.72 2.55
N GLU A 10 0.54 -9.65 2.63
CA GLU A 10 -0.01 -10.12 3.90
C GLU A 10 1.09 -10.72 4.79
N GLN A 11 1.94 -11.57 4.21
CA GLN A 11 3.04 -12.18 4.94
C GLN A 11 4.05 -11.13 5.45
N ILE A 12 4.47 -10.19 4.61
CA ILE A 12 5.51 -9.21 4.98
C ILE A 12 4.94 -8.10 5.87
N CYS A 13 3.82 -7.50 5.48
CA CYS A 13 3.31 -6.30 6.12
C CYS A 13 2.38 -6.59 7.30
N LEU A 14 1.61 -7.68 7.27
CA LEU A 14 0.64 -7.98 8.33
C LEU A 14 1.17 -9.04 9.31
N VAL A 15 1.85 -10.08 8.82
CA VAL A 15 2.40 -11.15 9.68
C VAL A 15 3.77 -10.75 10.24
N GLU A 16 4.70 -10.34 9.38
CA GLU A 16 6.06 -9.94 9.79
C GLU A 16 6.15 -8.49 10.29
N MET A 17 5.06 -7.71 10.18
CA MET A 17 4.95 -6.31 10.63
C MET A 17 6.03 -5.40 10.01
N ARG A 18 6.38 -5.63 8.74
CA ARG A 18 7.33 -4.81 7.98
C ARG A 18 6.62 -3.76 7.13
N GLY A 19 7.33 -2.68 6.79
CA GLY A 19 6.78 -1.60 5.96
C GLY A 19 6.65 -1.97 4.48
N LEU A 20 5.88 -1.15 3.76
CA LEU A 20 5.72 -1.25 2.29
C LEU A 20 7.04 -1.02 1.54
N ASP A 21 7.93 -0.21 2.10
CA ASP A 21 9.29 0.02 1.59
C ASP A 21 10.08 -1.29 1.49
N GLU A 22 9.97 -2.15 2.51
CA GLU A 22 10.66 -3.42 2.53
C GLU A 22 10.02 -4.45 1.62
N PHE A 23 8.67 -4.50 1.58
CA PHE A 23 7.94 -5.29 0.60
C PHE A 23 8.43 -4.99 -0.83
N LEU A 24 8.45 -3.70 -1.21
CA LEU A 24 8.88 -3.28 -2.55
C LEU A 24 10.35 -3.61 -2.83
N ARG A 25 11.23 -3.41 -1.84
CA ARG A 25 12.65 -3.77 -1.97
C ARG A 25 12.84 -5.26 -2.23
N ARG A 26 12.11 -6.15 -1.54
CA ARG A 26 12.21 -7.60 -1.71
C ARG A 26 11.59 -8.08 -3.04
N VAL A 27 10.43 -7.53 -3.41
CA VAL A 27 9.79 -7.78 -4.73
C VAL A 27 10.74 -7.36 -5.86
N LYS A 28 11.31 -6.17 -5.79
CA LYS A 28 12.27 -5.66 -6.78
C LYS A 28 13.58 -6.45 -6.81
N GLY A 29 14.00 -6.98 -5.65
CA GLY A 29 15.15 -7.87 -5.53
C GLY A 29 14.94 -9.25 -6.14
N GLY A 30 13.73 -9.56 -6.62
CA GLY A 30 13.40 -10.86 -7.24
C GLY A 30 13.26 -12.00 -6.24
N GLU A 31 13.16 -11.72 -4.93
CA GLU A 31 13.05 -12.73 -3.87
C GLU A 31 11.86 -13.68 -4.08
N PHE A 32 10.80 -13.17 -4.71
CA PHE A 32 9.56 -13.89 -4.99
C PHE A 32 9.36 -14.20 -6.48
N GLY A 33 10.42 -14.04 -7.29
CA GLY A 33 10.35 -14.11 -8.74
C GLY A 33 9.93 -12.79 -9.40
N ASP A 34 9.80 -12.82 -10.71
CA ASP A 34 9.58 -11.62 -11.52
C ASP A 34 8.11 -11.19 -11.50
N PHE A 35 7.89 -9.90 -11.24
CA PHE A 35 6.62 -9.22 -11.42
C PHE A 35 6.81 -8.09 -12.42
N SER A 36 5.81 -7.87 -13.28
CA SER A 36 5.86 -6.71 -14.16
C SER A 36 5.74 -5.43 -13.33
N ARG A 37 6.36 -4.35 -13.80
CA ARG A 37 6.25 -3.04 -13.16
C ARG A 37 4.78 -2.63 -13.02
N ASP A 38 4.01 -2.80 -14.08
CA ASP A 38 2.60 -2.40 -14.12
C ASP A 38 1.76 -3.19 -13.09
N ASP A 39 2.05 -4.48 -12.89
CA ASP A 39 1.36 -5.29 -11.87
C ASP A 39 1.66 -4.79 -10.46
N VAL A 40 2.91 -4.43 -10.16
CA VAL A 40 3.31 -3.93 -8.84
C VAL A 40 2.69 -2.54 -8.58
N ILE A 41 2.67 -1.65 -9.57
CA ILE A 41 2.04 -0.33 -9.45
C ILE A 41 0.52 -0.46 -9.27
N ALA A 42 -0.14 -1.29 -10.09
CA ALA A 42 -1.56 -1.54 -9.96
C ALA A 42 -1.91 -2.10 -8.57
N PHE A 43 -1.07 -3.00 -8.05
CA PHE A 43 -1.20 -3.54 -6.71
C PHE A 43 -1.05 -2.48 -5.60
N LEU A 44 -0.06 -1.59 -5.70
CA LEU A 44 0.09 -0.48 -4.76
C LEU A 44 -1.14 0.44 -4.73
N ARG A 45 -1.70 0.77 -5.90
CA ARG A 45 -2.95 1.55 -6.01
C ARG A 45 -4.15 0.82 -5.43
N GLU A 46 -4.17 -0.51 -5.48
CA GLU A 46 -5.22 -1.33 -4.85
C GLU A 46 -5.12 -1.27 -3.31
N ILE A 47 -3.91 -1.36 -2.75
CA ILE A 47 -3.70 -1.19 -1.31
C ILE A 47 -4.09 0.23 -0.87
N GLU A 48 -3.68 1.25 -1.64
CA GLU A 48 -4.06 2.64 -1.40
C GLU A 48 -5.58 2.79 -1.30
N ALA A 49 -6.32 2.28 -2.30
CA ALA A 49 -7.78 2.31 -2.31
C ALA A 49 -8.39 1.64 -1.08
N ASN A 50 -7.87 0.47 -0.68
CA ASN A 50 -8.33 -0.24 0.51
C ASN A 50 -8.04 0.53 1.81
N MET A 51 -6.89 1.21 1.90
CA MET A 51 -6.57 2.05 3.06
C MET A 51 -7.49 3.27 3.14
N LEU A 52 -7.76 3.92 2.00
CA LEU A 52 -8.70 5.05 1.93
C LEU A 52 -10.11 4.63 2.33
N ASP A 53 -10.60 3.48 1.84
CA ASP A 53 -11.92 2.96 2.23
C ASP A 53 -12.01 2.65 3.74
N ASN A 54 -10.94 2.08 4.31
CA ASN A 54 -10.84 1.86 5.75
C ASN A 54 -10.85 3.17 6.56
N ILE A 55 -10.18 4.22 6.08
CA ILE A 55 -10.20 5.55 6.72
C ILE A 55 -11.62 6.10 6.72
N GLN A 56 -12.32 6.05 5.58
CA GLN A 56 -13.70 6.53 5.48
C GLN A 56 -14.65 5.71 6.37
N THR A 57 -14.49 4.38 6.40
CA THR A 57 -15.27 3.51 7.29
C THR A 57 -15.04 3.89 8.76
N LYS A 58 -13.79 4.11 9.18
CA LYS A 58 -13.46 4.55 10.55
C LYS A 58 -13.98 5.95 10.88
N ALA A 59 -13.98 6.86 9.91
CA ALA A 59 -14.53 8.19 10.06
C ALA A 59 -16.02 8.16 10.45
N MET A 60 -16.76 7.15 9.96
CA MET A 60 -18.18 6.96 10.30
C MET A 60 -18.40 6.44 11.73
N GLU A 61 -17.38 5.88 12.39
CA GLU A 61 -17.50 5.32 13.73
C GLU A 61 -17.50 6.40 14.83
N HIS A 62 -16.79 7.51 14.65
CA HIS A 62 -16.66 8.55 15.67
C HIS A 62 -16.27 9.93 15.08
N HIS A 63 -16.88 11.01 15.60
CA HIS A 63 -16.69 12.38 15.09
C HIS A 63 -15.22 12.84 15.05
N VAL A 64 -14.41 12.47 16.04
CA VAL A 64 -12.96 12.77 16.05
C VAL A 64 -12.23 12.19 14.83
N TYR A 65 -12.60 11.00 14.37
CA TYR A 65 -12.00 10.41 13.18
C TYR A 65 -12.49 11.07 11.90
N ALA A 66 -13.74 11.54 11.87
CA ALA A 66 -14.28 12.30 10.74
C ALA A 66 -13.51 13.61 10.50
N GLU A 67 -13.14 14.33 11.57
CA GLU A 67 -12.36 15.56 11.46
C GLU A 67 -10.95 15.33 10.90
N MET A 68 -10.38 14.13 11.12
CA MET A 68 -9.03 13.77 10.67
C MET A 68 -9.02 13.04 9.31
N ALA A 69 -10.16 12.58 8.83
CA ALA A 69 -10.25 11.65 7.69
C ALA A 69 -9.63 12.24 6.41
N GLU A 70 -9.87 13.53 6.15
CA GLU A 70 -9.32 14.22 4.98
C GLU A 70 -7.79 14.31 5.04
N GLU A 71 -7.25 14.79 6.16
CA GLU A 71 -5.79 14.90 6.35
C GLU A 71 -5.09 13.55 6.23
N VAL A 72 -5.62 12.51 6.87
CA VAL A 72 -5.03 11.16 6.83
C VAL A 72 -5.15 10.55 5.44
N SER A 73 -6.24 10.84 4.70
CA SER A 73 -6.40 10.40 3.31
C SER A 73 -5.34 11.04 2.40
N GLU A 74 -5.13 12.35 2.50
CA GLU A 74 -4.09 13.04 1.72
C GLU A 74 -2.68 12.55 2.06
N GLN A 75 -2.39 12.32 3.35
CA GLN A 75 -1.11 11.76 3.77
C GLN A 75 -0.90 10.36 3.19
N THR A 76 -1.95 9.54 3.17
CA THR A 76 -1.92 8.19 2.59
C THR A 76 -1.64 8.27 1.09
N GLN A 77 -2.36 9.12 0.36
CA GLN A 77 -2.15 9.30 -1.09
C GLN A 77 -0.72 9.75 -1.41
N ARG A 78 -0.21 10.76 -0.69
CA ARG A 78 1.18 11.23 -0.87
C ARG A 78 2.20 10.13 -0.62
N MET A 79 2.01 9.33 0.44
CA MET A 79 2.90 8.20 0.74
C MET A 79 2.92 7.17 -0.41
N PHE A 80 1.76 6.83 -0.99
CA PHE A 80 1.72 5.88 -2.11
C PHE A 80 2.30 6.45 -3.40
N ASP A 81 2.07 7.75 -3.68
CA ASP A 81 2.71 8.43 -4.81
C ASP A 81 4.24 8.39 -4.68
N GLU A 82 4.79 8.68 -3.50
CA GLU A 82 6.23 8.61 -3.22
C GLU A 82 6.77 7.18 -3.41
N LEU A 83 6.09 6.16 -2.86
CA LEU A 83 6.50 4.75 -3.01
C LEU A 83 6.51 4.29 -4.47
N ILE A 84 5.52 4.71 -5.26
CA ILE A 84 5.44 4.38 -6.69
C ILE A 84 6.57 5.07 -7.44
N GLU A 85 6.79 6.37 -7.20
CA GLU A 85 7.88 7.10 -7.85
C GLU A 85 9.25 6.48 -7.54
N GLU A 86 9.51 6.10 -6.28
CA GLU A 86 10.75 5.43 -5.89
C GLU A 86 10.90 4.06 -6.58
N PHE A 87 9.81 3.30 -6.66
CA PHE A 87 9.82 2.01 -7.34
C PHE A 87 10.11 2.13 -8.84
N GLU A 88 9.61 3.19 -9.49
CA GLU A 88 9.82 3.46 -10.91
C GLU A 88 11.22 3.99 -11.24
N ARG A 89 11.82 4.80 -10.35
CA ARG A 89 13.14 5.42 -10.55
C ARG A 89 14.30 4.44 -10.43
N ALA A 90 14.19 3.46 -9.54
CA ALA A 90 15.25 2.47 -9.31
C ALA A 90 15.22 1.34 -10.34
#